data_AF-K1TVA9-F1
#
_entry.id   AF-K1TVA9-F1
#
_cell.length_a   1.000
_cell.length_b   1.000
_cell.length_c   1.000
_cell.angle_alpha   90.00
_cell.angle_beta   90.00
_cell.angle_gamma   90.00
#
_symmetry.space_group_name_H-M   'P 1'
#
loop_
_entity.id
_entity.type
_entity.pdbx_description
1 polymer ?
#
loop_
_entity_poly.entity_id
_entity_poly.type
_entity_poly.pdbx_seq_one_letter_code
_entity_poly.pdbx_strand_id
1 'polypeptide(L)'
;KELGRLFDHNALRTLFAADPVADIHGDLTVENIICRTDVENPDKAWYIIDPNTGNLHDSPYLDYGKLLQSLHGGYEFMMMTPRCTVQENHIDFQLTRSAAYDTLFEAVCDDLRTRCGAAGLHSILAHELIHWLRLMPYKLNKDKKRAPMFYAGLVMVANDLNTWENEGKFDEKARTDRR
;
A
#
# COMPACT_ATOMS: atom_id res chain seq x y z
N LYS A 1 3.47 1.32 -21.77
CA LYS A 1 3.53 2.64 -21.10
C LYS A 1 4.63 2.57 -20.07
N GLU A 2 5.56 3.52 -20.04
CA GLU A 2 6.70 3.46 -19.12
C GLU A 2 6.29 3.94 -17.72
N LEU A 3 6.55 3.11 -16.70
CA LEU A 3 6.33 3.44 -15.28
C LEU A 3 7.29 4.52 -14.75
N GLY A 4 8.23 5.01 -15.57
CA GLY A 4 9.31 5.91 -15.15
C GLY A 4 8.84 7.20 -14.48
N ARG A 5 7.65 7.70 -14.82
CA ARG A 5 7.07 8.90 -14.18
C ARG A 5 6.77 8.71 -12.70
N LEU A 6 6.36 7.51 -12.28
CA LEU A 6 6.09 7.20 -10.87
C LEU A 6 7.33 7.30 -9.98
N PHE A 7 8.51 7.24 -10.59
CA PHE A 7 9.80 7.26 -9.89
C PHE A 7 10.57 8.56 -10.15
N ASP A 8 9.93 9.58 -10.74
CA ASP A 8 10.55 10.88 -10.87
C ASP A 8 10.68 11.54 -9.50
N HIS A 9 11.93 11.77 -9.08
CA HIS A 9 12.23 12.29 -7.74
C HIS A 9 11.62 13.67 -7.49
N ASN A 10 11.51 14.54 -8.50
CA ASN A 10 10.95 15.88 -8.32
C ASN A 10 9.44 15.81 -8.17
N ALA A 11 8.77 14.96 -8.96
CA ALA A 11 7.35 14.69 -8.83
C ALA A 11 7.01 14.12 -7.44
N LEU A 12 7.75 13.09 -7.00
CA LEU A 12 7.57 12.49 -5.67
C LEU A 12 7.83 13.50 -4.54
N ARG A 13 8.90 14.29 -4.65
CA ARG A 13 9.19 15.33 -3.65
C ARG A 13 8.08 16.38 -3.58
N THR A 14 7.49 16.73 -4.71
CA THR A 14 6.37 17.68 -4.76
C THR A 14 5.12 17.07 -4.15
N LEU A 15 4.83 15.80 -4.47
CA LEU A 15 3.68 15.06 -3.95
C LEU A 15 3.75 14.94 -2.42
N PHE A 16 4.90 14.55 -1.88
CA PHE A 16 5.08 14.32 -0.45
C PHE A 16 5.29 15.61 0.37
N ALA A 17 5.57 16.74 -0.26
CA ALA A 17 5.82 18.00 0.45
C ALA A 17 4.61 18.52 1.24
N ALA A 18 3.40 18.10 0.87
CA ALA A 18 2.16 18.48 1.53
C ALA A 18 1.74 17.48 2.63
N ASP A 19 2.49 16.41 2.84
CA ASP A 19 2.13 15.38 3.81
C ASP A 19 2.16 15.95 5.24
N PRO A 20 1.13 15.67 6.06
CA PRO A 20 1.12 16.11 7.45
C PRO A 20 2.17 15.35 8.26
N VAL A 21 2.69 16.01 9.31
CA VAL A 21 3.60 15.38 10.28
C VAL A 21 2.84 15.08 11.57
N ALA A 22 2.96 13.84 12.05
CA ALA A 22 2.38 13.40 13.32
C ALA A 22 3.09 12.13 13.82
N ASP A 23 2.90 11.78 15.09
CA ASP A 23 3.34 10.50 15.61
C ASP A 23 2.66 9.35 14.86
N ILE A 24 3.45 8.35 14.48
CA ILE A 24 2.99 7.20 13.68
C ILE A 24 3.33 5.87 14.35
N HIS A 25 2.59 4.84 13.95
CA HIS A 25 2.87 3.45 14.29
C HIS A 25 4.19 2.98 13.65
N GLY A 26 4.43 3.35 12.39
CA GLY A 26 5.65 3.07 11.63
C GLY A 26 5.72 1.68 10.99
N ASP A 27 4.83 0.76 11.36
CA ASP A 27 4.64 -0.55 10.70
C ASP A 27 3.17 -0.98 10.72
N LEU A 28 2.23 -0.10 10.36
CA LEU A 28 0.80 -0.42 10.42
C LEU A 28 0.39 -1.38 9.28
N THR A 29 0.33 -2.67 9.57
CA THR A 29 -0.19 -3.72 8.67
C THR A 29 -1.48 -4.31 9.22
N VAL A 30 -2.17 -5.15 8.43
CA VAL A 30 -3.37 -5.86 8.93
C VAL A 30 -3.03 -6.82 10.08
N GLU A 31 -1.84 -7.44 10.08
CA GLU A 31 -1.40 -8.32 11.18
C GLU A 31 -1.24 -7.59 12.52
N ASN A 32 -0.98 -6.27 12.46
CA ASN A 32 -0.80 -5.44 13.64
C ASN A 32 -2.11 -4.85 14.19
N ILE A 33 -3.26 -5.22 13.62
CA ILE A 33 -4.60 -4.83 14.10
C ILE A 33 -5.29 -6.07 14.67
N ILE A 34 -5.46 -6.12 15.98
CA ILE A 34 -6.09 -7.24 16.67
C ILE A 34 -7.56 -6.94 16.92
N CYS A 35 -8.44 -7.70 16.28
CA CYS A 35 -9.88 -7.65 16.51
C CYS A 35 -10.28 -8.57 17.68
N ARG A 36 -11.19 -8.08 18.52
CA ARG A 36 -11.79 -8.78 19.66
C ARG A 36 -13.24 -9.11 19.36
N THR A 37 -13.64 -10.35 19.59
CA THR A 37 -15.02 -10.82 19.40
C THR A 37 -15.83 -10.89 20.70
N ASP A 38 -15.16 -10.66 21.83
CA ASP A 38 -15.72 -10.72 23.18
C ASP A 38 -16.21 -9.37 23.71
N VAL A 39 -16.25 -8.33 22.87
CA VAL A 39 -16.65 -6.96 23.23
C VAL A 39 -17.91 -6.58 22.47
N GLU A 40 -18.95 -6.15 23.19
CA GLU A 40 -20.21 -5.72 22.58
C GLU A 40 -20.09 -4.36 21.85
N ASN A 41 -19.23 -3.46 22.34
CA ASN A 41 -18.98 -2.16 21.70
C ASN A 41 -17.96 -2.30 20.56
N PRO A 42 -18.36 -2.11 19.28
CA PRO A 42 -17.46 -2.23 18.13
C PRO A 42 -16.28 -1.26 18.18
N ASP A 43 -16.46 -0.06 18.75
CA ASP A 43 -15.40 0.96 18.83
C ASP A 43 -14.27 0.57 19.79
N LYS A 44 -14.50 -0.45 20.63
CA LYS A 44 -13.52 -1.03 21.56
C LYS A 44 -13.17 -2.48 21.21
N ALA A 45 -13.70 -2.99 20.10
CA ALA A 45 -13.51 -4.36 19.65
C ALA A 45 -12.20 -4.55 18.87
N TRP A 46 -11.22 -3.66 19.04
CA TRP A 46 -9.91 -3.80 18.42
C TRP A 46 -8.83 -3.02 19.18
N TYR A 47 -7.57 -3.36 18.93
CA TYR A 47 -6.39 -2.60 19.36
C TYR A 47 -5.22 -2.84 18.39
N ILE A 48 -4.24 -1.95 18.41
CA ILE A 48 -3.02 -2.03 17.58
C ILE A 48 -1.85 -2.52 18.44
N ILE A 49 -0.94 -3.29 17.84
CA ILE A 49 0.26 -3.82 18.48
C ILE A 49 1.52 -3.55 17.66
N ASP A 50 2.67 -3.68 18.31
CA ASP A 50 4.01 -3.65 17.71
C ASP A 50 4.38 -2.34 16.97
N PRO A 51 4.32 -1.16 17.65
CA PRO A 51 4.73 0.09 17.02
C PRO A 51 6.24 0.09 16.77
N ASN A 52 6.63 0.37 15.52
CA ASN A 52 8.00 0.47 15.07
C ASN A 52 8.36 1.92 14.77
N THR A 53 8.68 2.65 15.83
CA THR A 53 9.05 4.07 15.77
C THR A 53 10.47 4.28 15.24
N GLY A 54 10.74 5.42 14.59
CA GLY A 54 12.08 5.77 14.07
C GLY A 54 12.15 5.94 12.55
N ASN A 55 11.06 6.36 11.90
CA ASN A 55 11.12 6.74 10.49
C ASN A 55 11.83 8.10 10.35
N LEU A 56 12.47 8.33 9.19
CA LEU A 56 13.11 9.62 8.90
C LEU A 56 12.08 10.75 8.72
N HIS A 57 10.85 10.38 8.35
CA HIS A 57 9.72 11.25 8.08
C HIS A 57 8.50 10.63 8.73
N ASP A 58 7.90 11.31 9.70
CA ASP A 58 6.76 10.80 10.45
C ASP A 58 5.47 11.43 9.91
N SER A 59 4.95 10.84 8.82
CA SER A 59 3.65 11.19 8.24
C SER A 59 2.67 10.04 8.39
N PRO A 60 1.43 10.28 8.85
CA PRO A 60 0.37 9.27 8.87
C PRO A 60 0.15 8.58 7.52
N TYR A 61 0.51 9.23 6.41
CA TYR A 61 0.36 8.65 5.08
C TYR A 61 1.30 7.47 4.85
N LEU A 62 2.42 7.39 5.59
CA LEU A 62 3.27 6.21 5.59
C LEU A 62 2.58 5.01 6.24
N ASP A 63 1.87 5.21 7.36
CA ASP A 63 1.10 4.14 8.00
C ASP A 63 -0.05 3.69 7.12
N TYR A 64 -0.78 4.63 6.51
CA TYR A 64 -1.83 4.28 5.56
C TYR A 64 -1.26 3.54 4.35
N GLY A 65 -0.15 3.99 3.76
CA GLY A 65 0.51 3.29 2.66
C GLY A 65 1.00 1.89 3.07
N LYS A 66 1.41 1.72 4.33
CA LYS A 66 1.81 0.42 4.88
C LYS A 66 0.61 -0.51 5.05
N LEU A 67 -0.53 0.01 5.48
CA LEU A 67 -1.79 -0.71 5.55
C LEU A 67 -2.28 -1.12 4.15
N LEU A 68 -2.11 -0.24 3.15
CA LEU A 68 -2.44 -0.56 1.76
C LEU A 68 -1.52 -1.64 1.18
N GLN A 69 -0.25 -1.70 1.57
CA GLN A 69 0.63 -2.81 1.18
C GLN A 69 0.06 -4.18 1.64
N SER A 70 -0.66 -4.22 2.77
CA SER A 70 -1.42 -5.40 3.19
C SER A 70 -2.72 -5.57 2.39
N LEU A 71 -3.57 -4.54 2.35
CA LEU A 71 -4.93 -4.63 1.80
C LEU A 71 -4.97 -4.77 0.27
N HIS A 72 -4.20 -3.93 -0.42
CA HIS A 72 -4.12 -3.86 -1.88
C HIS A 72 -3.01 -4.75 -2.41
N GLY A 73 -1.79 -4.58 -1.88
CA GLY A 73 -0.62 -5.34 -2.31
C GLY A 73 -0.63 -6.82 -1.89
N GLY A 74 -1.48 -7.21 -0.94
CA GLY A 74 -1.62 -8.60 -0.49
C GLY A 74 -0.34 -9.16 0.17
N TYR A 75 0.44 -8.30 0.82
CA TYR A 75 1.76 -8.64 1.36
C TYR A 75 1.75 -9.89 2.25
N GLU A 76 0.80 -10.02 3.16
CA GLU A 76 0.68 -11.16 4.09
C GLU A 76 0.40 -12.46 3.34
N PHE A 77 -0.46 -12.41 2.31
CA PHE A 77 -0.73 -13.58 1.47
C PHE A 77 0.53 -14.01 0.71
N MET A 78 1.29 -13.04 0.17
CA MET A 78 2.56 -13.33 -0.50
C MET A 78 3.60 -13.88 0.46
N MET A 79 3.61 -13.44 1.72
CA MET A 79 4.48 -14.02 2.75
C MET A 79 4.19 -15.50 3.02
N MET A 80 2.93 -15.92 2.89
CA MET A 80 2.49 -17.31 3.03
C MET A 80 2.70 -18.15 1.75
N THR A 81 2.90 -17.54 0.59
CA THR A 81 3.12 -18.28 -0.66
C THR A 81 4.46 -19.03 -0.63
N PRO A 82 4.45 -20.39 -0.73
CA PRO A 82 5.63 -21.20 -0.45
C PRO A 82 6.58 -21.32 -1.64
N ARG A 83 6.10 -21.07 -2.86
CA ARG A 83 6.85 -21.30 -4.11
C ARG A 83 6.65 -20.16 -5.09
N CYS A 84 7.76 -19.80 -5.74
CA CYS A 84 7.82 -18.95 -6.90
C CYS A 84 8.78 -19.62 -7.90
N THR A 85 8.39 -19.66 -9.17
CA THR A 85 9.26 -20.09 -10.26
C THR A 85 9.48 -18.92 -11.21
N VAL A 86 10.69 -18.84 -11.76
CA VAL A 86 11.05 -17.85 -12.77
C VAL A 86 11.50 -18.61 -14.02
N GLN A 87 10.84 -18.35 -15.13
CA GLN A 87 11.17 -18.90 -16.43
C GLN A 87 11.26 -17.75 -17.43
N GLU A 88 12.48 -17.45 -17.88
CA GLU A 88 12.76 -16.31 -18.76
C GLU A 88 12.20 -14.99 -18.20
N ASN A 89 11.20 -14.41 -18.85
CA ASN A 89 10.51 -13.17 -18.47
C ASN A 89 9.20 -13.42 -17.69
N HIS A 90 8.93 -14.65 -17.27
CA HIS A 90 7.75 -15.03 -16.50
C HIS A 90 8.09 -15.34 -15.04
N ILE A 91 7.27 -14.82 -14.13
CA ILE A 91 7.33 -15.09 -12.70
C ILE A 91 6.00 -15.73 -12.32
N ASP A 92 6.02 -17.03 -12.03
CA ASP A 92 4.82 -17.78 -11.65
C ASP A 92 4.80 -18.02 -10.15
N PHE A 93 3.67 -17.67 -9.54
CA PHE A 93 3.40 -17.93 -8.13
C PHE A 93 1.89 -17.92 -7.91
N GLN A 94 1.43 -18.56 -6.83
CA GLN A 94 0.05 -18.46 -6.42
C GLN A 94 -0.17 -17.11 -5.74
N LEU A 95 -0.96 -16.25 -6.37
CA LEU A 95 -1.46 -15.03 -5.77
C LEU A 95 -2.87 -15.28 -5.23
N THR A 96 -3.02 -15.22 -3.92
CA THR A 96 -4.33 -15.30 -3.26
C THR A 96 -4.92 -13.90 -3.18
N ARG A 97 -6.10 -13.70 -3.79
CA ARG A 97 -6.93 -12.50 -3.59
C ARG A 97 -8.18 -12.87 -2.81
N SER A 98 -8.59 -11.99 -1.90
CA SER A 98 -9.79 -12.15 -1.09
C SER A 98 -10.78 -11.04 -1.44
N ALA A 99 -12.00 -11.40 -1.83
CA ALA A 99 -13.06 -10.43 -2.13
C ALA A 99 -13.37 -9.51 -0.91
N ALA A 100 -13.17 -10.02 0.31
CA ALA A 100 -13.30 -9.22 1.52
C ALA A 100 -12.18 -8.17 1.63
N TYR A 101 -10.95 -8.49 1.23
CA TYR A 101 -9.84 -7.53 1.17
C TYR A 101 -10.08 -6.50 0.07
N ASP A 102 -10.58 -6.91 -1.10
CA ASP A 102 -10.90 -5.98 -2.18
C ASP A 102 -11.98 -4.97 -1.73
N THR A 103 -13.06 -5.46 -1.08
CA THR A 103 -14.12 -4.61 -0.52
C THR A 103 -13.58 -3.68 0.57
N LEU A 104 -12.73 -4.19 1.45
CA LEU A 104 -12.13 -3.39 2.52
C LEU A 104 -11.17 -2.32 1.97
N PHE A 105 -10.37 -2.67 0.98
CA PHE A 105 -9.47 -1.75 0.29
C PHE A 105 -10.24 -0.57 -0.34
N GLU A 106 -11.34 -0.86 -1.03
CA GLU A 106 -12.21 0.19 -1.60
C GLU A 106 -12.77 1.10 -0.52
N ALA A 107 -13.32 0.54 0.55
CA ALA A 107 -13.87 1.30 1.67
C ALA A 107 -12.81 2.17 2.35
N VAL A 108 -11.60 1.64 2.58
CA VAL A 108 -10.48 2.39 3.16
C VAL A 108 -10.04 3.50 2.22
N CYS A 109 -9.99 3.28 0.91
CA CYS A 109 -9.66 4.33 -0.06
C CYS A 109 -10.68 5.47 -0.08
N ASP A 110 -11.98 5.16 -0.03
CA ASP A 110 -13.03 6.17 0.00
C ASP A 110 -12.99 7.00 1.31
N ASP A 111 -12.73 6.34 2.44
CA ASP A 111 -12.55 6.98 3.75
C ASP A 111 -11.29 7.87 3.78
N LEU A 112 -10.15 7.37 3.29
CA LEU A 112 -8.92 8.16 3.15
C LEU A 112 -9.09 9.34 2.20
N ARG A 113 -9.80 9.17 1.07
CA ARG A 113 -10.11 10.29 0.17
C ARG A 113 -10.95 11.36 0.87
N THR A 114 -11.92 10.93 1.67
CA THR A 114 -12.80 11.84 2.41
C THR A 114 -12.02 12.64 3.45
N ARG A 115 -11.06 12.01 4.14
CA ARG A 115 -10.24 12.66 5.18
C ARG A 115 -9.08 13.50 4.62
N CYS A 116 -8.44 13.04 3.56
CA CYS A 116 -7.16 13.56 3.07
C CYS A 116 -7.26 14.24 1.71
N GLY A 117 -8.43 14.22 1.07
CA GLY A 117 -8.63 14.70 -0.29
C GLY A 117 -8.04 13.78 -1.36
N ALA A 118 -8.20 14.17 -2.62
CA ALA A 118 -7.73 13.37 -3.75
C ALA A 118 -6.19 13.33 -3.83
N ALA A 119 -5.53 14.47 -3.57
CA ALA A 119 -4.07 14.56 -3.53
C ALA A 119 -3.47 13.78 -2.35
N GLY A 120 -4.11 13.80 -1.17
CA GLY A 120 -3.67 12.99 -0.03
C GLY A 120 -3.79 11.50 -0.31
N LEU A 121 -4.89 11.04 -0.91
CA LEU A 121 -5.02 9.64 -1.34
C LEU A 121 -3.94 9.25 -2.36
N HIS A 122 -3.61 10.15 -3.30
CA HIS A 122 -2.53 9.92 -4.25
C HIS A 122 -1.17 9.75 -3.55
N SER A 123 -0.85 10.63 -2.60
CA SER A 123 0.36 10.53 -1.79
C SER A 123 0.42 9.21 -1.01
N ILE A 124 -0.68 8.80 -0.37
CA ILE A 124 -0.77 7.53 0.37
C ILE A 124 -0.50 6.31 -0.53
N LEU A 125 -1.08 6.26 -1.72
CA LEU A 125 -0.86 5.18 -2.68
C LEU A 125 0.57 5.20 -3.26
N ALA A 126 1.16 6.38 -3.41
CA ALA A 126 2.58 6.48 -3.75
C ALA A 126 3.47 5.97 -2.59
N HIS A 127 3.10 6.19 -1.32
CA HIS A 127 3.81 5.59 -0.18
C HIS A 127 3.70 4.07 -0.13
N GLU A 128 2.58 3.48 -0.54
CA GLU A 128 2.49 2.02 -0.73
C GLU A 128 3.57 1.52 -1.69
N LEU A 129 3.72 2.18 -2.85
CA LEU A 129 4.76 1.87 -3.82
C LEU A 129 6.17 2.02 -3.22
N ILE A 130 6.41 3.07 -2.42
CA ILE A 130 7.69 3.25 -1.71
C ILE A 130 7.95 2.11 -0.71
N HIS A 131 6.94 1.63 0.00
CA HIS A 131 7.09 0.48 0.90
C HIS A 131 7.49 -0.80 0.16
N TRP A 132 6.92 -1.03 -1.03
CA TRP A 132 7.35 -2.13 -1.89
C TRP A 132 8.80 -1.96 -2.36
N LEU A 133 9.21 -0.75 -2.77
CA LEU A 133 10.60 -0.47 -3.15
C LEU A 133 11.57 -0.70 -1.98
N ARG A 134 11.23 -0.23 -0.78
CA ARG A 134 12.03 -0.44 0.44
C ARG A 134 12.13 -1.91 0.84
N LEU A 135 11.09 -2.70 0.56
CA LEU A 135 11.06 -4.14 0.83
C LEU A 135 12.04 -4.93 -0.04
N MET A 136 12.28 -4.48 -1.29
CA MET A 136 13.07 -5.25 -2.26
C MET A 136 14.51 -5.54 -1.82
N PRO A 137 15.32 -4.56 -1.34
CA PRO A 137 16.66 -4.85 -0.83
C PRO A 137 16.66 -5.90 0.29
N TYR A 138 15.67 -5.85 1.20
CA TYR A 138 15.56 -6.81 2.28
C TYR A 138 15.29 -8.23 1.74
N LYS A 139 14.33 -8.39 0.82
CA LYS A 139 14.02 -9.70 0.23
C LYS A 139 15.17 -10.25 -0.60
N LEU A 140 15.85 -9.41 -1.37
CA LEU A 140 17.05 -9.82 -2.12
C LEU A 140 18.20 -10.27 -1.21
N ASN A 141 18.29 -9.75 0.02
CA ASN A 141 19.34 -10.14 0.95
C ASN A 141 18.97 -11.36 1.80
N LYS A 142 17.72 -11.46 2.24
CA LYS A 142 17.28 -12.51 3.19
C LYS A 142 16.57 -13.69 2.53
N ASP A 143 15.92 -13.49 1.39
CA ASP A 143 15.10 -14.49 0.72
C ASP A 143 15.12 -14.35 -0.81
N LYS A 144 16.30 -14.61 -1.38
CA LYS A 144 16.55 -14.52 -2.83
C LYS A 144 15.61 -15.37 -3.67
N LYS A 145 15.15 -16.50 -3.14
CA LYS A 145 14.28 -17.44 -3.86
C LYS A 145 12.88 -16.88 -4.07
N ARG A 146 12.34 -16.14 -3.10
CA ARG A 146 11.01 -15.52 -3.19
C ARG A 146 11.06 -14.05 -3.63
N ALA A 147 12.23 -13.42 -3.68
CA ALA A 147 12.37 -12.04 -4.16
C ALA A 147 11.69 -11.74 -5.52
N PRO A 148 11.71 -12.63 -6.54
CA PRO A 148 10.98 -12.38 -7.79
C PRO A 148 9.48 -12.20 -7.61
N MET A 149 8.86 -12.94 -6.70
CA MET A 149 7.44 -12.78 -6.36
C MET A 149 7.15 -11.40 -5.75
N PHE A 150 7.98 -10.93 -4.81
CA PHE A 150 7.82 -9.58 -4.24
C PHE A 150 8.09 -8.48 -5.28
N TYR A 151 8.99 -8.72 -6.24
CA TYR A 151 9.17 -7.84 -7.39
C TYR A 151 7.91 -7.80 -8.27
N ALA A 152 7.27 -8.95 -8.52
CA ALA A 152 6.00 -8.97 -9.24
C ALA A 152 4.92 -8.16 -8.51
N GLY A 153 4.80 -8.29 -7.18
CA GLY A 153 3.91 -7.46 -6.36
C GLY A 153 4.19 -5.96 -6.49
N LEU A 154 5.46 -5.54 -6.41
CA LEU A 154 5.88 -4.16 -6.67
C LEU A 154 5.42 -3.68 -8.05
N VAL A 155 5.64 -4.47 -9.10
CA VAL A 155 5.27 -4.11 -10.49
C VAL A 155 3.75 -4.02 -10.65
N MET A 156 2.99 -4.91 -10.01
CA MET A 156 1.53 -4.87 -10.02
C MET A 156 1.00 -3.60 -9.38
N VAL A 157 1.46 -3.25 -8.17
CA VAL A 157 1.06 -2.02 -7.48
C VAL A 157 1.45 -0.78 -8.29
N ALA A 158 2.65 -0.75 -8.86
CA ALA A 158 3.08 0.34 -9.73
C ALA A 158 2.18 0.48 -10.97
N ASN A 159 1.79 -0.64 -11.60
CA ASN A 159 0.91 -0.63 -12.75
C ASN A 159 -0.49 -0.12 -12.42
N ASP A 160 -1.03 -0.50 -11.26
CA ASP A 160 -2.35 -0.05 -10.80
C ASP A 160 -2.34 1.44 -10.50
N LEU A 161 -1.31 1.94 -9.79
CA LEU A 161 -1.14 3.38 -9.55
C LEU A 161 -1.03 4.17 -10.86
N ASN A 162 -0.19 3.74 -11.79
CA ASN A 162 -0.08 4.38 -13.10
C ASN A 162 -1.42 4.34 -13.86
N THR A 163 -2.19 3.25 -13.75
CA THR A 163 -3.51 3.17 -14.38
C THR A 163 -4.47 4.20 -13.79
N TRP A 164 -4.55 4.31 -12.46
CA TRP A 164 -5.41 5.28 -11.78
C TRP A 164 -5.01 6.74 -12.03
N GLU A 165 -3.71 7.05 -12.14
CA GLU A 165 -3.24 8.37 -12.56
C GLU A 165 -3.71 8.70 -13.98
N ASN A 166 -3.57 7.76 -14.91
CA ASN A 166 -4.00 7.95 -16.29
C ASN A 166 -5.54 8.05 -16.44
N GLU A 167 -6.31 7.48 -15.50
CA GLU A 167 -7.77 7.57 -15.46
C GLU A 167 -8.28 8.85 -14.76
N GLY A 168 -7.39 9.70 -14.24
CA GLY A 168 -7.77 10.91 -13.52
C GLY A 168 -8.43 10.62 -12.17
N LYS A 169 -8.15 9.46 -11.55
CA LYS A 169 -8.73 9.08 -10.24
C LYS A 169 -8.39 10.11 -9.15
N PHE A 170 -7.30 10.84 -9.30
CA PHE A 170 -6.82 11.85 -8.36
C PHE A 170 -7.22 13.29 -8.73
N ASP A 171 -7.93 13.49 -9.84
CA ASP A 171 -8.44 14.79 -10.21
C ASP A 171 -9.69 15.14 -9.40
N GLU A 172 -9.70 16.30 -8.74
CA GLU A 172 -10.85 16.75 -7.94
C GLU A 172 -12.11 16.96 -8.79
N LYS A 173 -11.96 17.28 -10.08
CA LYS A 173 -13.06 17.58 -11.00
C LYS A 173 -13.71 16.33 -11.64
N ALA A 174 -13.01 15.19 -11.67
CA ALA A 174 -13.41 14.03 -12.47
C ALA A 174 -14.62 13.23 -11.91
N ARG A 175 -15.06 13.48 -10.67
CA ARG A 175 -16.26 12.85 -10.07
C ARG A 175 -17.49 13.75 -10.02
N THR A 176 -17.35 15.08 -10.13
CA THR A 176 -18.49 16.01 -10.10
C THR A 176 -19.35 15.90 -11.35
N ASP A 177 -18.77 15.51 -12.50
CA ASP A 177 -19.47 15.34 -13.77
C ASP A 177 -20.19 13.98 -13.92
N ARG A 178 -20.15 13.11 -12.90
CA ARG A 178 -20.83 11.79 -12.88
C ARG A 178 -22.03 11.71 -11.93
N ARG A 179 -22.53 12.84 -11.44
CA ARG A 179 -23.78 12.91 -10.64
C ARG A 179 -24.90 13.58 -11.40
#